data_AF-A0A819EMJ5-F1
#
_entry.id   AF-A0A819EMJ5-F1
#
_cell.length_a   1.000
_cell.length_b   1.000
_cell.length_c   1.000
_cell.angle_alpha   90.00
_cell.angle_beta   90.00
_cell.angle_gamma   90.00
#
_symmetry.space_group_name_H-M   'P 1'
#
loop_
_entity.id
_entity.type
_entity.pdbx_description
1 polymer ?
#
loop_
_entity_poly.entity_id
_entity_poly.type
_entity_poly.pdbx_seq_one_letter_code
_entity_poly.pdbx_strand_id
1 'polypeptide(L)'
;MWLIRCGIIGRNLAKKIVPYLNDFKKPILTFNDDNQIEENTCPCAFQIRYQGYKGVLMINNDDQDETIQVRPSMKKFTSTISTCLYVCDDGYSGPKLGFLIKQYIMLLSGLNISDEVFIKKQEEYFHEIISMCDDMNIAIKYSLYFDRIDLIYYLLSNNIQFIQSELQILQKKALESVEKLKIPITKSRLAFGVCDP
;
A
#
# COMPACT_ATOMS: atom_id res chain seq x y z
N MET A 1 19.30 -20.04 -9.76
CA MET A 1 17.86 -20.21 -10.07
C MET A 1 17.25 -21.00 -8.91
N TRP A 2 16.41 -20.50 -8.00
CA TRP A 2 15.51 -19.35 -7.94
C TRP A 2 15.43 -18.86 -6.47
N LEU A 3 15.79 -17.60 -6.20
CA LEU A 3 15.82 -16.99 -4.85
C LEU A 3 14.44 -16.55 -4.33
N ILE A 4 13.38 -16.95 -5.02
CA ILE A 4 12.07 -16.35 -4.87
C ILE A 4 11.35 -17.00 -3.70
N ARG A 5 10.98 -16.17 -2.71
CA ARG A 5 10.35 -16.58 -1.44
C ARG A 5 8.83 -16.35 -1.51
N CYS A 6 8.21 -16.84 -2.57
CA CYS A 6 6.78 -16.71 -2.83
C CYS A 6 6.12 -18.09 -2.88
N GLY A 7 5.13 -18.32 -2.02
CA GLY A 7 4.27 -19.49 -1.99
C GLY A 7 2.84 -19.13 -2.39
N ILE A 8 1.93 -20.08 -2.21
CA ILE A 8 0.53 -19.96 -2.62
C ILE A 8 -0.37 -20.19 -1.39
N ILE A 9 -1.49 -19.48 -1.32
CA ILE A 9 -2.57 -19.69 -0.35
C ILE A 9 -3.88 -19.88 -1.10
N GLY A 10 -4.66 -20.89 -0.73
CA GLY A 10 -5.99 -21.08 -1.33
C GLY A 10 -6.96 -19.97 -0.92
N ARG A 11 -7.85 -19.58 -1.85
CA ARG A 11 -8.75 -18.42 -1.69
C ARG A 11 -9.65 -18.54 -0.46
N ASN A 12 -10.15 -19.74 -0.16
CA ASN A 12 -11.02 -19.97 1.00
C ASN A 12 -10.28 -19.76 2.33
N LEU A 13 -9.04 -20.23 2.44
CA LEU A 13 -8.20 -19.97 3.62
C LEU A 13 -7.86 -18.48 3.73
N ALA A 14 -7.52 -17.83 2.61
CA ALA A 14 -7.23 -16.39 2.59
C ALA A 14 -8.43 -15.56 3.12
N LYS A 15 -9.65 -15.87 2.67
CA LYS A 15 -10.88 -15.23 3.17
C LYS A 15 -11.10 -15.43 4.67
N LYS A 16 -10.74 -16.60 5.22
CA LYS A 16 -10.82 -16.86 6.67
C LYS A 16 -9.80 -16.06 7.49
N ILE A 17 -8.69 -15.62 6.88
CA ILE A 17 -7.67 -14.81 7.57
C ILE A 17 -8.10 -13.35 7.68
N VAL A 18 -8.89 -12.83 6.73
CA VAL A 18 -9.28 -11.41 6.64
C VAL A 18 -9.82 -10.83 7.95
N PRO A 19 -10.74 -11.48 8.69
CA PRO A 19 -11.26 -10.95 9.95
C PRO A 19 -10.21 -10.75 11.06
N TYR A 20 -9.04 -11.39 10.93
CA TYR A 20 -7.94 -11.31 11.88
C TYR A 20 -6.88 -10.28 11.47
N LEU A 21 -7.04 -9.61 10.33
CA LEU A 21 -6.14 -8.56 9.89
C LEU A 21 -6.48 -7.25 10.60
N ASN A 22 -5.50 -6.68 11.29
CA ASN A 22 -5.61 -5.31 11.81
C ASN A 22 -5.72 -4.33 10.65
N ASP A 23 -6.61 -3.34 10.79
CA ASP A 23 -6.77 -2.22 9.84
C ASP A 23 -7.01 -2.62 8.37
N PHE A 24 -7.54 -3.82 8.11
CA PHE A 24 -8.00 -4.18 6.78
C PHE A 24 -9.26 -3.38 6.42
N LYS A 25 -9.05 -2.24 5.78
CA LYS A 25 -10.11 -1.50 5.09
C LYS A 25 -10.43 -2.23 3.79
N LYS A 26 -11.68 -2.70 3.65
CA LYS A 26 -12.18 -3.28 2.41
C LYS A 26 -11.79 -2.36 1.24
N PRO A 27 -11.22 -2.87 0.14
CA PRO A 27 -10.90 -2.03 -0.99
C PRO A 27 -12.18 -1.36 -1.50
N ILE A 28 -12.00 -0.10 -1.88
CA ILE A 28 -12.98 0.68 -2.62
C ILE A 28 -13.12 -0.01 -3.97
N LEU A 29 -14.22 -0.75 -4.15
CA LEU A 29 -14.79 -1.20 -5.42
C LEU A 29 -13.76 -1.58 -6.50
N THR A 30 -13.48 -2.88 -6.66
CA THR A 30 -12.71 -3.36 -7.81
C THR A 30 -13.64 -3.50 -9.02
N PHE A 31 -13.16 -3.21 -10.23
CA PHE A 31 -13.88 -3.57 -11.45
C PHE A 31 -13.46 -4.99 -11.86
N ASN A 32 -14.43 -5.84 -12.17
CA ASN A 32 -14.16 -7.12 -12.81
C ASN A 32 -13.86 -6.94 -14.30
N ASP A 33 -13.52 -8.02 -14.99
CA ASP A 33 -13.20 -8.01 -16.43
C ASP A 33 -14.37 -7.49 -17.31
N ASP A 34 -15.60 -7.51 -16.79
CA ASP A 34 -16.82 -7.00 -17.41
C ASP A 34 -17.16 -5.54 -17.02
N ASN A 35 -16.21 -4.81 -16.38
CA ASN A 35 -16.39 -3.47 -15.82
C ASN A 35 -17.52 -3.33 -14.78
N GLN A 36 -17.94 -4.43 -14.17
CA GLN A 36 -18.87 -4.41 -13.05
C GLN A 36 -18.12 -4.22 -11.73
N ILE A 37 -18.77 -3.51 -10.82
CA ILE A 37 -18.24 -3.29 -9.48
C ILE A 37 -18.33 -4.59 -8.68
N GLU A 38 -17.19 -5.14 -8.32
CA GLU A 38 -17.03 -6.28 -7.42
C GLU A 38 -16.42 -5.83 -6.09
N GLU A 39 -17.02 -6.26 -4.98
CA GLU A 39 -16.39 -6.12 -3.66
C GLU A 39 -15.30 -7.18 -3.49
N ASN A 40 -14.05 -6.82 -3.80
CA ASN A 40 -12.93 -7.71 -3.48
C ASN A 40 -12.67 -7.70 -1.96
N THR A 41 -13.20 -8.67 -1.24
CA THR A 41 -13.13 -8.73 0.22
C THR A 41 -11.81 -9.31 0.76
N CYS A 42 -10.81 -9.59 -0.09
CA CYS A 42 -9.60 -10.31 0.32
C CYS A 42 -8.31 -9.75 -0.34
N PRO A 43 -7.22 -9.53 0.42
CA PRO A 43 -5.91 -9.20 -0.17
C PRO A 43 -5.40 -10.30 -1.10
N CYS A 44 -4.81 -9.97 -2.25
CA CYS A 44 -4.21 -10.94 -3.16
C CYS A 44 -2.87 -11.53 -2.69
N ALA A 45 -2.19 -10.90 -1.71
CA ALA A 45 -0.95 -11.41 -1.16
C ALA A 45 -0.78 -11.11 0.34
N PHE A 46 -0.06 -12.01 1.03
CA PHE A 46 0.22 -11.94 2.47
C PHE A 46 1.69 -12.22 2.76
N GLN A 47 2.36 -11.35 3.52
CA GLN A 47 3.67 -11.59 4.10
C GLN A 47 3.51 -12.37 5.41
N ILE A 48 4.08 -13.57 5.48
CA ILE A 48 3.81 -14.51 6.57
C ILE A 48 5.07 -14.98 7.30
N ARG A 49 4.83 -15.51 8.50
CA ARG A 49 5.71 -16.40 9.25
C ARG A 49 4.90 -17.63 9.66
N TYR A 50 5.43 -18.82 9.37
CA TYR A 50 4.76 -20.10 9.68
C TYR A 50 5.80 -21.19 9.87
N GLN A 51 5.88 -21.85 11.04
CA GLN A 51 6.77 -23.00 11.27
C GLN A 51 8.22 -22.86 10.77
N GLY A 52 8.84 -21.69 10.93
CA GLY A 52 10.20 -21.42 10.44
C GLY A 52 10.28 -21.10 8.94
N TYR A 53 9.16 -21.05 8.23
CA TYR A 53 9.02 -20.44 6.90
C TYR A 53 8.74 -18.94 7.01
N LYS A 54 9.39 -18.17 6.13
CA LYS A 54 9.20 -16.73 5.96
C LYS A 54 9.15 -16.40 4.47
N GLY A 55 8.11 -15.68 4.06
CA GLY A 55 7.95 -15.24 2.68
C GLY A 55 6.62 -14.57 2.44
N VAL A 56 6.20 -14.53 1.18
CA VAL A 56 4.91 -14.01 0.73
C VAL A 56 4.07 -15.15 0.19
N LEU A 57 2.78 -15.21 0.51
CA LEU A 57 1.80 -16.12 -0.09
C LEU A 57 0.91 -15.32 -1.04
N MET A 58 0.76 -15.77 -2.28
CA MET A 58 -0.19 -15.24 -3.25
C MET A 58 -1.47 -16.08 -3.24
N ILE A 59 -2.63 -15.45 -3.38
CA ILE A 59 -3.89 -16.17 -3.57
C ILE A 59 -3.84 -16.98 -4.87
N ASN A 60 -4.21 -18.26 -4.79
CA ASN A 60 -4.56 -19.03 -5.99
C ASN A 60 -5.99 -18.72 -6.44
N ASN A 61 -6.21 -18.68 -7.74
CA ASN A 61 -7.56 -18.58 -8.30
C ASN A 61 -8.35 -19.88 -8.24
N ASP A 62 -7.69 -21.01 -7.96
CA ASP A 62 -8.39 -22.29 -7.76
C ASP A 62 -9.12 -22.32 -6.41
N ASP A 63 -10.43 -22.49 -6.48
CA ASP A 63 -11.38 -22.32 -5.36
C ASP A 63 -11.46 -23.49 -4.37
N GLN A 64 -10.55 -24.46 -4.44
CA GLN A 64 -10.76 -25.77 -3.79
C GLN A 64 -9.98 -25.99 -2.49
N ASP A 65 -8.99 -25.16 -2.15
CA ASP A 65 -8.04 -25.53 -1.09
C ASP A 65 -8.06 -24.60 0.14
N GLU A 66 -8.13 -25.20 1.33
CA GLU A 66 -7.80 -24.55 2.62
C GLU A 66 -6.33 -24.76 2.98
N THR A 67 -5.45 -24.67 2.00
CA THR A 67 -4.03 -25.01 2.15
C THR A 67 -3.13 -23.81 1.88
N ILE A 68 -1.90 -23.91 2.40
CA ILE A 68 -0.78 -23.08 1.98
C ILE A 68 0.28 -23.98 1.35
N GLN A 69 0.86 -23.53 0.24
CA GLN A 69 1.98 -24.18 -0.41
C GLN A 69 3.21 -23.30 -0.23
N VAL A 70 4.21 -23.81 0.48
CA VAL A 70 5.46 -23.11 0.75
C VAL A 70 6.60 -23.70 -0.08
N ARG A 71 7.53 -22.84 -0.51
CA ARG A 71 8.72 -23.27 -1.26
C ARG A 71 9.90 -23.56 -0.33
N PRO A 72 10.85 -24.45 -0.70
CA PRO A 72 12.07 -24.69 0.08
C PRO A 72 12.86 -23.42 0.41
N SER A 73 12.89 -22.45 -0.50
CA SER A 73 13.55 -21.14 -0.33
C SER A 73 12.97 -20.29 0.83
N MET A 74 11.71 -20.55 1.22
CA MET A 74 11.03 -19.85 2.31
C MET A 74 11.46 -20.38 3.68
N LYS A 75 11.96 -21.63 3.77
CA LYS A 75 12.43 -22.22 5.01
C LYS A 75 13.66 -21.45 5.52
N LYS A 76 13.67 -21.11 6.81
CA LYS A 76 14.80 -20.43 7.49
C LYS A 76 15.39 -21.32 8.55
N PHE A 77 14.54 -22.06 9.25
CA PHE A 77 14.89 -23.06 10.25
C PHE A 77 13.73 -24.05 10.37
N THR A 78 13.97 -25.21 10.98
CA THR A 78 12.90 -26.16 11.32
C THR A 78 12.31 -25.74 12.67
N SER A 79 10.99 -25.62 12.77
CA SER A 79 10.31 -25.31 14.02
C SER A 79 9.07 -26.20 14.18
N THR A 80 8.89 -26.75 15.37
CA THR A 80 7.72 -27.53 15.78
C THR A 80 6.89 -26.83 16.87
N ILE A 81 7.25 -25.59 17.20
CA ILE A 81 6.75 -24.88 18.39
C ILE A 81 5.30 -24.39 18.21
N SER A 82 4.95 -23.94 17.00
CA SER A 82 3.63 -23.35 16.73
C SER A 82 3.15 -23.70 15.33
N THR A 83 1.89 -24.10 15.23
CA THR A 83 1.16 -24.35 13.98
C THR A 83 0.38 -23.13 13.51
N CYS A 84 0.48 -22.00 14.20
CA CYS A 84 -0.22 -20.77 13.81
C CYS A 84 0.45 -20.11 12.59
N LEU A 85 -0.38 -19.64 11.67
CA LEU A 85 0.03 -18.77 10.57
C LEU A 85 0.00 -17.32 11.05
N TYR A 86 1.17 -16.67 11.08
CA TYR A 86 1.28 -15.27 11.45
C TYR A 86 1.38 -14.42 10.19
N VAL A 87 0.43 -13.51 9.99
CA VAL A 87 0.54 -12.43 9.01
C VAL A 87 1.29 -11.27 9.67
N CYS A 88 2.24 -10.65 8.97
CA CYS A 88 2.95 -9.49 9.52
C CYS A 88 2.01 -8.29 9.62
N ASP A 89 2.26 -7.39 10.57
CA ASP A 89 1.62 -6.07 10.58
C ASP A 89 1.86 -5.39 9.23
N ASP A 90 0.81 -4.82 8.64
CA ASP A 90 0.85 -4.24 7.30
C ASP A 90 1.30 -5.20 6.18
N GLY A 91 1.36 -6.50 6.48
CA GLY A 91 1.88 -7.56 5.64
C GLY A 91 0.84 -8.14 4.69
N TYR A 92 -0.04 -7.32 4.13
CA TYR A 92 -1.02 -7.75 3.14
C TYR A 92 -1.09 -6.73 2.00
N SER A 93 -1.43 -7.21 0.80
CA SER A 93 -1.51 -6.37 -0.39
C SER A 93 -2.61 -5.30 -0.23
N GLY A 94 -2.31 -4.08 -0.65
CA GLY A 94 -3.25 -2.97 -0.67
C GLY A 94 -2.68 -1.78 -1.43
N PRO A 95 -3.49 -0.74 -1.70
CA PRO A 95 -3.08 0.43 -2.47
C PRO A 95 -2.16 1.37 -1.66
N LYS A 96 -0.95 0.93 -1.35
CA LYS A 96 0.03 1.71 -0.57
C LYS A 96 0.76 2.68 -1.49
N LEU A 97 0.71 3.98 -1.18
CA LEU A 97 1.42 5.00 -1.94
C LEU A 97 2.93 4.90 -1.78
N GLY A 98 3.65 5.17 -2.87
CA GLY A 98 5.10 5.32 -2.86
C GLY A 98 5.53 6.77 -2.61
N PHE A 99 6.74 6.92 -2.08
CA PHE A 99 7.31 8.22 -1.72
C PHE A 99 8.70 8.36 -2.30
N LEU A 100 9.03 9.55 -2.78
CA LEU A 100 10.40 9.93 -3.02
C LEU A 100 11.02 10.31 -1.67
N ILE A 101 11.88 9.41 -1.16
CA ILE A 101 12.62 9.57 0.08
C ILE A 101 14.11 9.79 -0.23
N LYS A 102 14.88 10.24 0.76
CA LYS A 102 16.32 10.50 0.63
C LYS A 102 17.10 9.35 -0.04
N GLN A 103 16.79 8.10 0.29
CA GLN A 103 17.46 6.93 -0.30
C GLN A 103 17.22 6.83 -1.82
N TYR A 104 16.01 7.14 -2.29
CA TYR A 104 15.71 7.16 -3.72
C TYR A 104 16.35 8.35 -4.41
N ILE A 105 16.40 9.52 -3.76
CA ILE A 105 17.11 10.70 -4.29
C ILE A 105 18.59 10.37 -4.51
N MET A 106 19.24 9.78 -3.50
CA MET A 106 20.65 9.36 -3.62
C MET A 106 20.87 8.34 -4.74
N LEU A 107 19.97 7.36 -4.86
CA LEU A 107 20.04 6.36 -5.93
C LEU A 107 19.92 7.01 -7.31
N LEU A 108 18.94 7.89 -7.50
CA LEU A 108 18.69 8.56 -8.77
C LEU A 108 19.79 9.56 -9.13
N SER A 109 20.35 10.27 -8.15
CA SER A 109 21.53 11.13 -8.34
C SER A 109 22.75 10.31 -8.78
N GLY A 110 22.97 9.12 -8.19
CA GLY A 110 23.99 8.18 -8.66
C GLY A 110 23.77 7.62 -10.07
N LEU A 111 22.54 7.72 -10.59
CA LEU A 111 22.18 7.43 -11.99
C LEU A 111 22.25 8.68 -12.90
N ASN A 112 22.90 9.74 -12.44
CA ASN A 112 23.10 11.03 -13.14
C ASN A 112 21.80 11.81 -13.41
N ILE A 113 20.75 11.63 -12.61
CA ILE A 113 19.61 12.56 -12.62
C ILE A 113 20.05 13.87 -11.97
N SER A 114 19.86 14.99 -12.69
CA SER A 114 20.21 16.33 -12.22
C SER A 114 19.47 16.71 -10.93
N ASP A 115 20.17 17.37 -10.02
CA ASP A 115 19.61 17.84 -8.75
C ASP A 115 18.46 18.84 -8.95
N GLU A 116 18.47 19.58 -10.07
CA GLU A 116 17.38 20.50 -10.45
C GLU A 116 16.03 19.79 -10.54
N VAL A 117 16.00 18.52 -10.93
CA VAL A 117 14.78 17.71 -10.99
C VAL A 117 14.21 17.50 -9.59
N PHE A 118 15.06 17.23 -8.59
CA PHE A 118 14.63 17.03 -7.21
C PHE A 118 14.20 18.34 -6.55
N ILE A 119 14.93 19.43 -6.82
CA ILE A 119 14.58 20.78 -6.34
C ILE A 119 13.21 21.18 -6.87
N LYS A 120 12.98 21.04 -8.18
CA LYS A 120 11.68 21.32 -8.79
C LYS A 120 10.55 20.47 -8.18
N LYS A 121 10.80 19.18 -7.92
CA LYS A 121 9.82 18.29 -7.27
C LYS A 121 9.50 18.72 -5.84
N GLN A 122 10.50 19.25 -5.11
CA GLN A 122 10.30 19.77 -3.77
C GLN A 122 9.52 21.09 -3.77
N GLU A 123 9.82 22.00 -4.70
CA GLU A 123 9.06 23.24 -4.87
C GLU A 123 7.60 22.99 -5.23
N GLU A 124 7.34 22.08 -6.17
CA GLU A 124 5.98 21.61 -6.52
C GLU A 124 5.27 21.07 -5.28
N TYR A 125 5.95 20.27 -4.46
CA TYR A 125 5.38 19.70 -3.24
C TYR A 125 5.03 20.78 -2.19
N PHE A 126 5.86 21.80 -2.03
CA PHE A 126 5.56 22.90 -1.10
C PHE A 126 4.40 23.76 -1.59
N HIS A 127 4.37 24.08 -2.88
CA HIS A 127 3.25 24.78 -3.48
C HIS A 127 1.95 24.01 -3.26
N GLU A 128 1.96 22.70 -3.48
CA GLU A 128 0.79 21.85 -3.23
C GLU A 128 0.34 21.87 -1.77
N ILE A 129 1.25 21.79 -0.80
CA ILE A 129 0.87 21.85 0.62
C ILE A 129 0.20 23.19 0.93
N ILE A 130 0.74 24.31 0.43
CA ILE A 130 0.20 25.65 0.66
C ILE A 130 -1.20 25.78 0.05
N SER A 131 -1.39 25.30 -1.17
CA SER A 131 -2.66 25.38 -1.90
C SER A 131 -3.69 24.32 -1.52
N MET A 132 -3.37 23.38 -0.62
CA MET A 132 -4.24 22.25 -0.27
C MET A 132 -5.64 22.66 0.19
N CYS A 133 -5.75 23.80 0.87
CA CYS A 133 -7.01 24.29 1.43
C CYS A 133 -7.86 25.07 0.42
N ASP A 134 -7.31 25.36 -0.77
CA ASP A 134 -7.95 26.21 -1.78
C ASP A 134 -8.19 25.45 -3.10
N ASP A 135 -7.40 24.41 -3.38
CA ASP A 135 -7.52 23.58 -4.58
C ASP A 135 -8.08 22.20 -4.26
N MET A 136 -9.25 21.89 -4.83
CA MET A 136 -9.96 20.61 -4.62
C MET A 136 -9.16 19.39 -5.09
N ASN A 137 -8.42 19.47 -6.19
CA ASN A 137 -7.63 18.33 -6.68
C ASN A 137 -6.46 18.03 -5.74
N ILE A 138 -5.83 19.08 -5.22
CA ILE A 138 -4.77 18.96 -4.23
C ILE A 138 -5.32 18.42 -2.91
N ALA A 139 -6.46 18.94 -2.46
CA ALA A 139 -7.17 18.42 -1.29
C ALA A 139 -7.44 16.92 -1.42
N ILE A 140 -8.02 16.47 -2.54
CA ILE A 140 -8.28 15.05 -2.83
C ILE A 140 -6.99 14.23 -2.80
N LYS A 141 -5.93 14.72 -3.46
CA LYS A 141 -4.62 14.05 -3.50
C LYS A 141 -4.06 13.84 -2.10
N TYR A 142 -4.13 14.84 -1.22
CA TYR A 142 -3.60 14.72 0.14
C TYR A 142 -4.55 13.98 1.08
N SER A 143 -5.87 14.04 0.86
CA SER A 143 -6.82 13.15 1.54
C SER A 143 -6.52 11.68 1.23
N LEU A 144 -6.18 11.36 -0.03
CA LEU A 144 -5.71 10.01 -0.40
C LEU A 144 -4.37 9.68 0.25
N TYR A 145 -3.42 10.63 0.29
CA TYR A 145 -2.13 10.45 0.97
C TYR A 145 -2.29 10.04 2.44
N PHE A 146 -3.22 10.66 3.15
CA PHE A 146 -3.48 10.38 4.56
C PHE A 146 -4.55 9.31 4.81
N ASP A 147 -4.95 8.57 3.78
CA ASP A 147 -5.97 7.52 3.85
C ASP A 147 -7.31 8.01 4.47
N ARG A 148 -7.66 9.26 4.17
CA ARG A 148 -8.91 9.94 4.56
C ARG A 148 -9.93 9.86 3.44
N ILE A 149 -10.37 8.64 3.15
CA ILE A 149 -11.34 8.33 2.10
C ILE A 149 -12.68 9.03 2.35
N ASP A 150 -13.05 9.20 3.63
CA ASP A 150 -14.21 9.97 4.07
C ASP A 150 -14.19 11.41 3.53
N LEU A 151 -13.03 12.07 3.57
CA LEU A 151 -12.87 13.42 3.04
C LEU A 151 -12.92 13.44 1.52
N ILE A 152 -12.43 12.40 0.85
CA ILE A 152 -12.51 12.29 -0.62
C ILE A 152 -13.97 12.25 -1.07
N TYR A 153 -14.80 11.38 -0.46
CA TYR A 153 -16.22 11.31 -0.79
C TYR A 153 -16.93 12.65 -0.55
N TYR A 154 -16.57 13.32 0.54
CA TYR A 154 -17.12 14.63 0.85
C TYR A 154 -16.73 15.69 -0.18
N LEU A 155 -15.44 15.78 -0.53
CA LEU A 155 -14.89 16.69 -1.55
C LEU A 155 -15.49 16.46 -2.94
N LEU A 156 -15.79 15.22 -3.29
CA LEU A 156 -16.42 14.89 -4.57
C LEU A 156 -17.90 15.30 -4.63
N SER A 157 -18.56 15.40 -3.47
CA SER A 157 -20.00 15.67 -3.39
C SER A 157 -20.33 17.12 -3.01
N ASN A 158 -19.37 17.85 -2.43
CA ASN A 158 -19.58 19.16 -1.83
C ASN A 158 -18.43 20.12 -2.16
N ASN A 159 -18.59 21.39 -1.79
CA ASN A 159 -17.55 22.40 -1.97
C ASN A 159 -16.49 22.31 -0.85
N ILE A 160 -15.26 22.73 -1.18
CA ILE A 160 -14.09 22.62 -0.30
C ILE A 160 -14.24 23.39 1.01
N GLN A 161 -14.96 24.51 1.01
CA GLN A 161 -15.09 25.42 2.18
C GLN A 161 -15.73 24.75 3.40
N PHE A 162 -16.50 23.68 3.22
CA PHE A 162 -17.18 23.01 4.33
C PHE A 162 -16.26 22.12 5.17
N ILE A 163 -15.08 21.74 4.66
CA ILE A 163 -14.12 20.89 5.38
C ILE A 163 -12.78 21.60 5.63
N GLN A 164 -12.81 22.94 5.70
CA GLN A 164 -11.60 23.76 5.82
C GLN A 164 -10.78 23.39 7.07
N SER A 165 -11.44 23.11 8.20
CA SER A 165 -10.79 22.70 9.44
C SER A 165 -10.03 21.39 9.29
N GLU A 166 -10.64 20.40 8.64
CA GLU A 166 -10.07 19.08 8.39
C GLU A 166 -8.89 19.17 7.44
N LEU A 167 -9.00 19.99 6.40
CA LEU A 167 -7.92 20.26 5.46
C LEU A 167 -6.75 20.98 6.13
N GLN A 168 -7.00 21.93 7.03
CA GLN A 168 -5.94 22.57 7.81
C GLN A 168 -5.18 21.57 8.71
N ILE A 169 -5.90 20.61 9.30
CA ILE A 169 -5.27 19.53 10.07
C ILE A 169 -4.39 18.66 9.17
N LEU A 170 -4.86 18.30 7.97
CA LEU A 170 -4.08 17.53 7.00
C LEU A 170 -2.88 18.31 6.48
N GLN A 171 -3.04 19.60 6.20
CA GLN A 171 -1.98 20.50 5.78
C GLN A 171 -0.88 20.55 6.84
N LYS A 172 -1.23 20.69 8.13
CA LYS A 172 -0.25 20.63 9.23
C LYS A 172 0.49 19.30 9.27
N LYS A 173 -0.21 18.17 9.14
CA LYS A 173 0.43 16.84 9.07
C LYS A 173 1.35 16.70 7.85
N ALA A 174 1.00 17.33 6.73
CA ALA A 174 1.83 17.33 5.52
C ALA A 174 3.11 18.15 5.74
N LEU A 175 3.00 19.32 6.39
CA LEU A 175 4.13 20.13 6.79
C LEU A 175 5.08 19.37 7.73
N GLU A 176 4.57 18.64 8.72
CA GLU A 176 5.40 17.78 9.60
C GLU A 176 6.11 16.66 8.81
N SER A 177 5.55 16.23 7.68
CA SER A 177 6.16 15.21 6.81
C SER A 177 7.28 15.77 5.92
N VAL A 178 7.32 17.10 5.72
CA VAL A 178 8.37 17.80 4.94
C VAL A 178 9.75 17.55 5.55
N GLU A 179 9.87 17.61 6.88
CA GLU A 179 11.14 17.41 7.59
C GLU A 179 11.76 16.02 7.32
N LYS A 180 10.92 15.04 6.98
CA LYS A 180 11.33 13.67 6.67
C LYS A 180 11.69 13.46 5.19
N LEU A 181 11.65 14.52 4.38
CA LEU A 181 11.86 14.48 2.92
C LEU A 181 11.05 13.37 2.26
N LYS A 182 9.76 13.29 2.61
CA LYS A 182 8.86 12.24 2.14
C LYS A 182 7.86 12.82 1.15
N ILE A 183 8.28 12.98 -0.11
CA ILE A 183 7.43 13.57 -1.15
C ILE A 183 6.50 12.48 -1.73
N PRO A 184 5.16 12.64 -1.66
CA PRO A 184 4.21 11.68 -2.21
C PRO A 184 4.24 11.68 -3.74
N ILE A 185 4.43 10.50 -4.33
CA ILE A 185 4.38 10.34 -5.79
C ILE A 185 3.08 9.63 -6.16
N THR A 186 2.12 10.35 -6.72
CA THR A 186 0.75 9.86 -7.01
C THR A 186 0.72 8.66 -7.95
N LYS A 187 1.72 8.52 -8.82
CA LYS A 187 1.88 7.39 -9.76
C LYS A 187 2.73 6.25 -9.20
N SER A 188 3.23 6.35 -7.97
CA SER A 188 4.06 5.32 -7.33
C SER A 188 3.25 4.51 -6.33
N ARG A 189 3.51 3.21 -6.26
CA ARG A 189 2.89 2.29 -5.30
C ARG A 189 3.96 1.38 -4.69
N LEU A 190 3.76 1.02 -3.43
CA LEU A 190 4.50 -0.05 -2.78
C LEU A 190 3.76 -1.37 -3.05
N ALA A 191 4.40 -2.25 -3.81
CA ALA A 191 3.85 -3.54 -4.19
C ALA A 191 4.70 -4.68 -3.62
N PHE A 192 4.07 -5.84 -3.41
CA PHE A 192 4.80 -7.07 -3.10
C PHE A 192 5.46 -7.60 -4.37
N GLY A 193 6.75 -7.91 -4.29
CA GLY A 193 7.43 -8.70 -5.30
C GLY A 193 6.95 -10.15 -5.23
N VAL A 194 6.03 -10.51 -6.11
CA VAL A 194 5.49 -11.86 -6.28
C VAL A 194 5.92 -12.43 -7.62
N CYS A 195 5.75 -13.73 -7.81
CA CYS A 195 6.10 -14.37 -9.08
C CYS A 195 4.90 -15.05 -9.68
N ASP A 196 4.82 -14.97 -11.00
CA ASP A 196 3.85 -15.72 -11.78
C ASP A 196 4.07 -17.21 -11.51
N PRO A 197 3.07 -17.93 -10.98
CA PRO A 197 3.19 -19.32 -10.52
C PRO A 197 3.72 -20.31 -11.55
#